data_AF-B3Q2R4-F1
#
_entry.id   AF-B3Q2R4-F1
#
_cell.length_a   1.000
_cell.length_b   1.000
_cell.length_c   1.000
_cell.angle_alpha   90.00
_cell.angle_beta   90.00
_cell.angle_gamma   90.00
#
_symmetry.space_group_name_H-M   'P 1'
#
loop_
_entity.id
_entity.type
_entity.pdbx_description
1 polymer ?
#
loop_
_entity_poly.entity_id
_entity_poly.type
_entity_poly.pdbx_seq_one_letter_code
_entity_poly.pdbx_strand_id
1 'polypeptide(L)'
;MTMEKQVPIVTFRTRVRDESISGPNPYRWEDKTTDDYFSGKRVILFSLPGAFTPICSTFQLPDFESLYVEFKKNGIDDIYCLSVNDAFVMNAWGKSQGLKNVKLIPDGSGEFTRKMGMLVAKDNLGFGLRSWRYAAVINNGVVEGWFEEEGFGDNCATDPYGVSSPQNILKCLKAPAFV
;
A
#
# COMPACT_ATOMS: atom_id res chain seq x y z
N MET A 1 15.13 18.62 17.14
CA MET A 1 15.13 17.27 16.54
C MET A 1 13.73 17.01 16.03
N THR A 2 13.49 17.18 14.74
CA THR A 2 12.28 16.65 14.11
C THR A 2 12.38 15.14 14.22
N MET A 3 11.48 14.49 14.96
CA MET A 3 11.45 13.03 14.99
C MET A 3 11.06 12.54 13.59
N GLU A 4 11.98 11.88 12.90
CA GLU A 4 11.70 11.23 11.63
C GLU A 4 10.67 10.11 11.86
N LYS A 5 9.56 10.13 11.11
CA LYS A 5 8.49 9.14 11.25
C LYS A 5 9.00 7.80 10.74
N GLN A 6 9.18 6.83 11.62
CA GLN A 6 9.52 5.45 11.24
C GLN A 6 8.27 4.62 10.97
N VAL A 7 8.37 3.66 10.06
CA VAL A 7 7.31 2.67 9.86
C VAL A 7 7.23 1.73 11.08
N PRO A 8 6.03 1.28 11.48
CA PRO A 8 5.87 0.43 12.64
C PRO A 8 6.39 -0.99 12.39
N ILE A 9 6.95 -1.59 13.44
CA ILE A 9 7.34 -3.00 13.44
C ILE A 9 6.08 -3.86 13.54
N VAL A 10 5.82 -4.64 12.49
CA VAL A 10 4.65 -5.51 12.32
C VAL A 10 5.07 -6.77 11.55
N THR A 11 4.33 -7.87 11.76
CA THR A 11 4.43 -9.10 10.96
C THR A 11 3.13 -9.34 10.20
N PHE A 12 3.20 -9.27 8.87
CA PHE A 12 2.12 -9.57 7.95
C PHE A 12 2.00 -11.08 7.71
N ARG A 13 0.79 -11.59 7.85
CA ARG A 13 0.45 -13.00 7.55
C ARG A 13 0.06 -13.09 6.09
N THR A 14 1.04 -13.41 5.24
CA THR A 14 0.86 -13.43 3.78
C THR A 14 0.63 -14.84 3.26
N ARG A 15 0.10 -14.93 2.04
CA ARG A 15 0.01 -16.18 1.29
C ARG A 15 0.77 -16.05 -0.01
N VAL A 16 1.80 -16.87 -0.19
CA VAL A 16 2.66 -16.85 -1.38
C VAL A 16 2.36 -18.06 -2.24
N ARG A 17 2.27 -17.84 -3.56
CA ARG A 17 2.02 -18.92 -4.52
C ARG A 17 3.23 -19.86 -4.54
N ASP A 18 2.98 -21.15 -4.42
CA ASP A 18 3.99 -22.20 -4.41
C ASP A 18 3.62 -23.26 -5.45
N GLU A 19 4.42 -23.32 -6.53
CA GLU A 19 4.14 -24.21 -7.67
C GLU A 19 4.35 -25.69 -7.34
N SER A 20 5.01 -26.01 -6.22
CA SER A 20 5.12 -27.39 -5.74
C SER A 20 3.83 -27.92 -5.13
N ILE A 21 2.89 -27.04 -4.77
CA ILE A 21 1.59 -27.40 -4.20
C ILE A 21 0.61 -27.65 -5.34
N SER A 22 0.11 -28.89 -5.43
CA SER A 22 -0.92 -29.26 -6.40
C SER A 22 -2.33 -28.82 -5.93
N GLY A 23 -3.24 -28.65 -6.89
CA GLY A 23 -4.65 -28.35 -6.63
C GLY A 23 -5.06 -26.89 -6.83
N PRO A 24 -6.31 -26.53 -6.51
CA PRO A 24 -6.90 -25.25 -6.88
C PRO A 24 -6.39 -24.06 -6.08
N ASN A 25 -5.69 -24.30 -4.96
CA ASN A 25 -5.17 -23.26 -4.07
C ASN A 25 -3.67 -23.48 -3.77
N PRO A 26 -2.78 -23.28 -4.76
CA PRO A 26 -1.35 -23.53 -4.64
C PRO A 26 -0.64 -22.39 -3.89
N TYR A 27 -1.05 -22.12 -2.66
CA TYR A 27 -0.50 -21.05 -1.83
C TYR A 27 -0.16 -21.58 -0.44
N ARG A 28 1.02 -21.22 0.07
CA ARG A 28 1.41 -21.47 1.47
C ARG A 28 1.40 -20.20 2.29
N TRP A 29 1.33 -20.35 3.61
CA TRP A 29 1.54 -19.25 4.53
C TRP A 29 3.01 -18.84 4.54
N GLU A 30 3.23 -17.53 4.63
CA GLU A 30 4.55 -16.92 4.81
C GLU A 30 4.41 -15.67 5.66
N ASP A 31 5.18 -15.61 6.75
CA ASP A 31 5.28 -14.41 7.56
C ASP A 31 6.26 -13.44 6.89
N LYS A 32 5.83 -12.20 6.72
CA LYS A 32 6.68 -11.10 6.25
C LYS A 32 6.69 -10.00 7.28
N THR A 33 7.86 -9.54 7.67
CA THR A 33 8.05 -8.44 8.61
C THR A 33 8.09 -7.11 7.87
N THR A 34 7.91 -6.01 8.61
CA THR A 34 8.23 -4.66 8.13
C THR A 34 9.63 -4.60 7.50
N ASP A 35 10.63 -5.23 8.09
CA ASP A 35 12.00 -5.20 7.58
C ASP A 35 12.15 -5.88 6.21
N ASP A 36 11.44 -6.99 5.96
CA ASP A 36 11.44 -7.66 4.65
C ASP A 36 10.99 -6.73 3.51
N TYR A 37 10.10 -5.78 3.82
CA TYR A 37 9.55 -4.83 2.87
C TYR A 37 10.37 -3.53 2.76
N PHE A 38 10.84 -2.99 3.89
CA PHE A 38 11.32 -1.61 3.97
C PHE A 38 12.81 -1.46 4.33
N SER A 39 13.47 -2.48 4.88
CA SER A 39 14.88 -2.39 5.29
C SER A 39 15.82 -2.43 4.08
N GLY A 40 16.81 -1.54 4.06
CA GLY A 40 17.82 -1.44 3.01
C GLY A 40 17.28 -1.06 1.62
N LYS A 41 16.03 -0.59 1.54
CA LYS A 41 15.35 -0.21 0.29
C LYS A 41 14.73 1.17 0.40
N ARG A 42 14.59 1.85 -0.74
CA ARG A 42 13.77 3.04 -0.88
C ARG A 42 12.53 2.71 -1.68
N VAL A 43 11.36 2.70 -1.05
CA VAL A 43 10.13 2.12 -1.62
C VAL A 43 8.99 3.10 -1.56
N ILE A 44 7.98 2.87 -2.39
CA ILE A 44 6.67 3.52 -2.24
C ILE A 44 5.72 2.55 -1.57
N LEU A 45 5.09 2.98 -0.49
CA LEU A 45 3.91 2.33 0.06
C LEU A 45 2.70 3.20 -0.25
N PHE A 46 1.68 2.66 -0.89
CA PHE A 46 0.38 3.32 -0.98
C PHE A 46 -0.70 2.44 -0.38
N SER A 47 -1.66 3.11 0.25
CA SER A 47 -2.75 2.52 0.98
C SER A 47 -4.08 2.92 0.36
N LEU A 48 -5.06 2.03 0.49
CA LEU A 48 -6.40 2.24 -0.02
C LEU A 48 -7.48 1.65 0.91
N PRO A 49 -8.74 2.10 0.78
CA PRO A 49 -9.82 1.65 1.66
C PRO A 49 -10.18 0.17 1.54
N GLY A 50 -10.07 -0.44 0.36
CA GLY A 50 -10.42 -1.85 0.19
C GLY A 50 -10.21 -2.37 -1.23
N ALA A 51 -9.81 -3.64 -1.33
CA ALA A 51 -9.77 -4.37 -2.60
C ALA A 51 -11.15 -4.39 -3.28
N PHE A 52 -11.17 -4.48 -4.62
CA PHE A 52 -12.37 -4.48 -5.47
C PHE A 52 -13.26 -3.22 -5.43
N THR A 53 -12.87 -2.18 -4.70
CA THR A 53 -13.62 -0.91 -4.71
C THR A 53 -13.32 -0.08 -5.98
N PRO A 54 -14.26 0.78 -6.46
CA PRO A 54 -14.17 1.38 -7.79
C PRO A 54 -12.91 2.22 -8.03
N ILE A 55 -12.63 3.24 -7.21
CA ILE A 55 -11.47 4.13 -7.43
C ILE A 55 -10.15 3.35 -7.36
N CYS A 56 -10.06 2.44 -6.39
CA CYS A 56 -8.88 1.62 -6.13
C CYS A 56 -8.53 0.71 -7.31
N SER A 57 -9.56 0.10 -7.93
CA SER A 57 -9.40 -0.91 -8.99
C SER A 57 -9.40 -0.33 -10.40
N THR A 58 -9.91 0.90 -10.57
CA THR A 58 -9.96 1.54 -11.90
C THR A 58 -8.81 2.51 -12.11
N PHE A 59 -8.31 3.18 -11.06
CA PHE A 59 -7.31 4.24 -11.20
C PHE A 59 -6.06 3.99 -10.36
N GLN A 60 -6.18 3.94 -9.02
CA GLN A 60 -4.99 4.04 -8.16
C GLN A 60 -3.99 2.91 -8.40
N LEU A 61 -4.39 1.64 -8.21
CA LEU A 61 -3.48 0.52 -8.39
C LEU A 61 -3.00 0.38 -9.86
N PRO A 62 -3.87 0.45 -10.89
CA PRO A 62 -3.43 0.41 -12.29
C PRO A 62 -2.43 1.50 -12.66
N ASP A 63 -2.60 2.73 -12.16
CA ASP A 63 -1.68 3.82 -12.46
C ASP A 63 -0.29 3.58 -11.86
N PHE A 64 -0.20 3.09 -10.62
CA PHE A 64 1.08 2.69 -10.01
C PHE A 64 1.75 1.56 -10.78
N GLU A 65 0.99 0.57 -11.24
CA GLU A 65 1.51 -0.53 -12.07
C GLU A 65 2.07 0.01 -13.40
N SER A 66 1.37 0.94 -14.05
CA SER A 66 1.80 1.53 -15.32
C SER A 66 3.06 2.40 -15.20
N LEU A 67 3.21 3.11 -14.08
CA LEU A 67 4.33 4.02 -13.81
C LEU A 67 5.50 3.33 -13.07
N TYR A 68 5.40 2.03 -12.78
CA TYR A 68 6.38 1.29 -12.01
C TYR A 68 7.82 1.48 -12.52
N VAL A 69 8.03 1.30 -13.83
CA VAL A 69 9.35 1.44 -14.47
C VAL A 69 9.90 2.86 -14.32
N GLU A 70 9.03 3.86 -14.34
CA GLU A 70 9.45 5.25 -14.18
C GLU A 70 9.84 5.55 -12.73
N PHE A 71 9.12 5.02 -11.73
CA PHE A 71 9.55 5.09 -10.34
C PHE A 71 10.89 4.38 -10.12
N LYS A 72 11.10 3.20 -10.72
CA LYS A 72 12.39 2.49 -10.69
C LYS A 72 13.56 3.37 -11.17
N LYS A 73 13.37 4.13 -12.25
CA LYS A 73 14.39 5.07 -12.77
C LYS A 73 14.68 6.24 -11.84
N ASN A 74 13.73 6.59 -10.97
CA ASN A 74 13.84 7.67 -9.99
C ASN A 74 14.28 7.16 -8.59
N GLY A 75 14.95 6.01 -8.55
CA GLY A 75 15.56 5.49 -7.32
C GLY A 75 14.58 4.87 -6.33
N ILE A 76 13.42 4.38 -6.81
CA ILE A 76 12.52 3.54 -6.03
C ILE A 76 12.85 2.07 -6.31
N ASP A 77 12.94 1.26 -5.28
CA ASP A 77 13.28 -0.16 -5.37
C ASP A 77 12.06 -1.02 -5.67
N ASP A 78 10.95 -0.76 -4.97
CA ASP A 78 9.70 -1.52 -5.05
C ASP A 78 8.51 -0.60 -4.74
N ILE A 79 7.33 -1.02 -5.18
CA ILE A 79 6.05 -0.37 -4.87
C ILE A 79 5.13 -1.39 -4.21
N TYR A 80 4.59 -1.01 -3.06
CA TYR A 80 3.69 -1.83 -2.26
C TYR A 80 2.32 -1.19 -2.12
N CYS A 81 1.28 -1.96 -2.42
CA CYS A 81 -0.11 -1.61 -2.17
C CYS A 81 -0.59 -2.31 -0.90
N LEU A 82 -1.01 -1.55 0.10
CA LEU A 82 -1.52 -2.04 1.38
C LEU A 82 -3.02 -1.80 1.50
N SER A 83 -3.74 -2.78 2.05
CA SER A 83 -5.14 -2.62 2.43
C SER A 83 -5.46 -3.45 3.65
N VAL A 84 -6.48 -3.03 4.41
CA VAL A 84 -7.07 -3.81 5.52
C VAL A 84 -7.98 -4.88 4.93
N ASN A 85 -7.36 -5.85 4.27
CA ASN A 85 -7.97 -7.05 3.72
C ASN A 85 -7.06 -8.24 4.03
N ASP A 86 -7.64 -9.43 4.17
CA ASP A 86 -6.86 -10.65 4.34
C ASP A 86 -6.10 -11.05 3.05
N ALA A 87 -5.14 -11.96 3.21
CA ALA A 87 -4.28 -12.41 2.12
C ALA A 87 -5.03 -13.10 0.97
N PHE A 88 -6.20 -13.71 1.23
CA PHE A 88 -6.96 -14.39 0.18
C PHE A 88 -7.59 -13.35 -0.75
N VAL A 89 -8.25 -12.34 -0.17
CA VAL A 89 -8.86 -11.25 -0.92
C VAL A 89 -7.79 -10.48 -1.69
N MET A 90 -6.67 -10.13 -1.05
CA MET A 90 -5.58 -9.40 -1.73
C MET A 90 -4.99 -10.20 -2.89
N ASN A 91 -4.75 -11.51 -2.73
CA ASN A 91 -4.23 -12.35 -3.82
C ASN A 91 -5.21 -12.47 -4.99
N ALA A 92 -6.50 -12.71 -4.68
CA ALA A 92 -7.54 -12.79 -5.71
C ALA A 92 -7.67 -11.46 -6.47
N TRP A 93 -7.63 -10.35 -5.75
CA TRP A 93 -7.69 -9.01 -6.33
C TRP A 93 -6.48 -8.71 -7.21
N GLY A 94 -5.25 -8.94 -6.72
CA GLY A 94 -4.04 -8.75 -7.52
C GLY A 94 -4.03 -9.55 -8.81
N LYS A 95 -4.51 -10.80 -8.76
CA LYS A 95 -4.70 -11.62 -9.97
C LYS A 95 -5.74 -11.02 -10.92
N SER A 96 -6.88 -10.55 -10.41
CA SER A 96 -7.93 -9.91 -11.23
C SER A 96 -7.47 -8.61 -11.90
N GLN A 97 -6.53 -7.90 -11.27
CA GLN A 97 -5.92 -6.67 -11.77
C GLN A 97 -4.78 -6.94 -12.77
N GLY A 98 -4.34 -8.20 -12.90
CA GLY A 98 -3.24 -8.57 -13.80
C GLY A 98 -1.89 -7.97 -13.39
N LEU A 99 -1.67 -7.76 -12.09
CA LEU A 99 -0.44 -7.16 -11.57
C LEU A 99 0.79 -7.97 -11.94
N LYS A 100 1.85 -7.26 -12.36
CA LYS A 100 3.16 -7.85 -12.69
C LYS A 100 4.25 -7.32 -11.79
N ASN A 101 4.16 -6.05 -11.36
CA ASN A 101 5.24 -5.36 -10.68
C ASN A 101 4.88 -4.92 -9.26
N VAL A 102 3.73 -4.25 -9.06
CA VAL A 102 3.27 -3.80 -7.75
C VAL A 102 2.97 -5.02 -6.87
N LYS A 103 3.52 -5.00 -5.66
CA LYS A 103 3.35 -6.06 -4.66
C LYS A 103 2.23 -5.68 -3.69
N LEU A 104 1.48 -6.67 -3.23
CA LEU A 104 0.36 -6.47 -2.31
C LEU A 104 0.74 -6.85 -0.87
N ILE A 105 0.36 -6.02 0.10
CA ILE A 105 0.52 -6.27 1.53
C ILE A 105 -0.88 -6.44 2.17
N PRO A 106 -1.23 -7.64 2.63
CA PRO A 106 -2.49 -7.89 3.33
C PRO A 106 -2.39 -7.51 4.81
N ASP A 107 -2.74 -6.28 5.16
CA ASP A 107 -2.85 -5.85 6.57
C ASP A 107 -4.19 -6.27 7.16
N GLY A 108 -4.51 -7.57 7.10
CA GLY A 108 -5.86 -8.08 7.41
C GLY A 108 -6.32 -7.84 8.85
N SER A 109 -5.39 -7.63 9.79
CA SER A 109 -5.71 -7.24 11.18
C SER A 109 -5.70 -5.72 11.40
N GLY A 110 -5.36 -4.93 10.38
CA GLY A 110 -5.23 -3.47 10.45
C GLY A 110 -4.12 -3.00 11.39
N GLU A 111 -3.15 -3.86 11.74
CA GLU A 111 -2.16 -3.55 12.76
C GLU A 111 -1.19 -2.47 12.27
N PHE A 112 -0.69 -2.63 11.05
CA PHE A 112 0.21 -1.65 10.45
C PHE A 112 -0.53 -0.33 10.25
N THR A 113 -1.72 -0.38 9.67
CA THR A 113 -2.59 0.77 9.44
C THR A 113 -2.88 1.54 10.72
N ARG A 114 -3.24 0.85 11.80
CA ARG A 114 -3.48 1.44 13.12
C ARG A 114 -2.24 2.12 13.67
N LYS A 115 -1.08 1.44 13.63
CA LYS A 115 0.18 1.98 14.15
C LYS A 115 0.72 3.14 13.29
N MET A 116 0.36 3.21 12.02
CA MET A 116 0.63 4.35 11.14
C MET A 116 -0.28 5.56 11.40
N GLY A 117 -1.31 5.40 12.25
CA GLY A 117 -2.31 6.42 12.54
C GLY A 117 -3.38 6.56 11.46
N MET A 118 -3.49 5.60 10.54
CA MET A 118 -4.31 5.71 9.31
C MET A 118 -5.55 4.81 9.32
N LEU A 119 -5.93 4.25 10.47
CA LEU A 119 -7.12 3.41 10.59
C LEU A 119 -8.35 4.29 10.84
N VAL A 120 -9.36 4.15 9.98
CA VAL A 120 -10.64 4.88 10.08
C VAL A 120 -11.82 3.92 9.99
N ALA A 121 -12.94 4.28 10.60
CA ALA A 121 -14.21 3.61 10.39
C ALA A 121 -14.82 4.04 9.05
N LYS A 122 -15.32 3.06 8.27
CA LYS A 122 -16.10 3.28 7.05
C LYS A 122 -17.42 2.49 7.13
N ASP A 123 -18.08 2.59 8.28
CA ASP A 123 -19.37 1.93 8.56
C ASP A 123 -20.50 2.49 7.69
N ASN A 124 -20.39 3.75 7.27
CA ASN A 124 -21.26 4.37 6.27
C ASN A 124 -21.33 3.61 4.93
N LEU A 125 -20.32 2.77 4.63
CA LEU A 125 -20.26 1.89 3.46
C LEU A 125 -20.35 0.40 3.84
N GLY A 126 -20.50 0.07 5.13
CA GLY A 126 -20.50 -1.31 5.63
C GLY A 126 -19.11 -1.98 5.62
N PHE A 127 -18.03 -1.21 5.59
CA PHE A 127 -16.68 -1.76 5.48
C PHE A 127 -16.02 -2.05 6.82
N GLY A 128 -16.54 -1.51 7.93
CA GLY A 128 -15.84 -1.54 9.21
C GLY A 128 -14.57 -0.69 9.20
N LEU A 129 -13.57 -1.10 9.98
CA LEU A 129 -12.28 -0.41 10.05
C LEU A 129 -11.45 -0.68 8.79
N ARG A 130 -11.00 0.39 8.12
CA ARG A 130 -10.21 0.37 6.90
C ARG A 130 -9.06 1.36 6.97
N SER A 131 -8.12 1.20 6.05
CA SER A 131 -7.06 2.18 5.90
C SER A 131 -7.55 3.42 5.18
N TRP A 132 -7.10 4.58 5.63
CA TRP A 132 -7.21 5.81 4.89
C TRP A 132 -6.38 5.73 3.60
N ARG A 133 -6.76 6.54 2.60
CA ARG A 133 -6.00 6.64 1.35
C ARG A 133 -4.81 7.56 1.58
N TYR A 134 -3.61 7.01 1.45
CA TYR A 134 -2.36 7.77 1.52
C TYR A 134 -1.27 7.05 0.71
N ALA A 135 -0.20 7.76 0.43
CA ALA A 135 1.05 7.17 0.00
C ALA A 135 2.22 7.72 0.81
N ALA A 136 3.29 6.94 0.90
CA ALA A 136 4.51 7.30 1.58
C ALA A 136 5.72 6.84 0.74
N VAL A 137 6.73 7.70 0.66
CA VAL A 137 8.07 7.28 0.22
C VAL A 137 8.85 6.94 1.48
N ILE A 138 9.36 5.72 1.54
CA ILE A 138 10.01 5.15 2.71
C ILE A 138 11.42 4.73 2.33
N ASN A 139 12.42 5.26 3.01
CA ASN A 139 13.82 4.95 2.80
C ASN A 139 14.39 4.28 4.05
N ASN A 140 14.75 3.00 3.94
CA ASN A 140 15.27 2.19 5.03
C ASN A 140 14.39 2.25 6.29
N GLY A 141 13.08 2.10 6.11
CA GLY A 141 12.08 2.18 7.18
C GLY A 141 11.76 3.59 7.69
N VAL A 142 12.37 4.64 7.14
CA VAL A 142 12.10 6.04 7.51
C VAL A 142 11.21 6.69 6.45
N VAL A 143 10.12 7.33 6.86
CA VAL A 143 9.23 8.08 5.96
C VAL A 143 9.89 9.40 5.58
N GLU A 144 10.23 9.57 4.30
CA GLU A 144 10.79 10.82 3.73
C GLU A 144 9.75 11.65 2.96
N GLY A 145 8.69 11.01 2.46
CA GLY A 145 7.57 11.68 1.80
C GLY A 145 6.24 11.17 2.31
N TRP A 146 5.29 12.07 2.56
CA TRP A 146 3.95 11.76 3.06
C TRP A 146 2.89 12.42 2.19
N PHE A 147 1.98 11.61 1.64
CA PHE A 147 0.96 12.01 0.68
C PHE A 147 -0.40 11.50 1.13
N GLU A 148 -0.99 12.17 2.12
CA GLU A 148 -2.28 11.84 2.70
C GLU A 148 -3.40 12.58 1.98
N GLU A 149 -4.49 11.89 1.67
CA GLU A 149 -5.67 12.55 1.10
C GLU A 149 -6.40 13.41 2.14
N GLU A 150 -7.00 14.51 1.70
CA GLU A 150 -7.74 15.43 2.55
C GLU A 150 -9.01 14.82 3.14
N GLY A 151 -9.47 15.34 4.28
CA GLY A 151 -10.71 14.88 4.91
C GLY A 151 -10.56 13.57 5.68
N PHE A 152 -9.34 13.28 6.16
CA PHE A 152 -9.06 12.18 7.08
C PHE A 152 -10.06 12.15 8.23
N GLY A 153 -10.79 11.04 8.35
CA GLY A 153 -11.74 10.85 9.43
C GLY A 153 -12.70 9.68 9.20
N ASP A 154 -13.36 9.30 10.29
CA ASP A 154 -14.38 8.27 10.28
C ASP A 154 -15.58 8.68 9.43
N ASN A 155 -16.12 7.72 8.68
CA ASN A 155 -17.32 7.86 7.87
C ASN A 155 -17.29 9.07 6.92
N CYS A 156 -16.10 9.44 6.44
CA CYS A 156 -15.93 10.45 5.42
C CYS A 156 -16.83 10.12 4.21
N ALA A 157 -17.63 11.11 3.80
CA ALA A 157 -18.67 10.93 2.77
C ALA A 157 -18.08 10.93 1.35
N THR A 158 -16.89 11.49 1.17
CA THR A 158 -16.19 11.55 -0.10
C THR A 158 -15.14 10.42 -0.20
N ASP A 159 -14.73 10.13 -1.44
CA ASP A 159 -13.62 9.21 -1.72
C ASP A 159 -12.48 10.00 -2.41
N PRO A 160 -11.71 10.80 -1.65
CA PRO A 160 -10.70 11.67 -2.22
C PRO A 160 -9.56 10.85 -2.85
N TYR A 161 -9.09 11.33 -4.01
CA TYR A 161 -7.93 10.78 -4.71
C TYR A 161 -7.27 11.87 -5.55
N GLY A 162 -6.06 12.26 -5.16
CA GLY A 162 -5.27 13.26 -5.86
C GLY A 162 -3.89 13.42 -5.26
N VAL A 163 -3.80 13.64 -3.94
CA VAL A 163 -2.52 13.85 -3.24
C VAL A 163 -1.66 12.60 -3.33
N SER A 164 -2.26 11.42 -3.13
CA SER A 164 -1.61 10.11 -3.17
C SER A 164 -1.52 9.51 -4.58
N SER A 165 -1.87 10.26 -5.63
CA SER A 165 -1.76 9.78 -7.01
C SER A 165 -0.29 9.56 -7.41
N PRO A 166 0.02 8.52 -8.21
CA PRO A 166 1.39 8.24 -8.61
C PRO A 166 1.98 9.37 -9.46
N GLN A 167 1.17 10.10 -10.23
CA GLN A 167 1.62 11.24 -11.02
C GLN A 167 2.08 12.39 -10.12
N ASN A 168 1.37 12.67 -9.03
CA ASN A 168 1.77 13.68 -8.05
C ASN A 168 3.07 13.27 -7.33
N ILE A 169 3.15 12.02 -6.87
CA ILE A 169 4.35 11.51 -6.19
C ILE A 169 5.56 11.56 -7.12
N LEU A 170 5.41 11.13 -8.38
CA LEU A 170 6.49 11.16 -9.36
C LEU A 170 6.95 12.58 -9.67
N LYS A 171 6.02 13.54 -9.74
CA LYS A 171 6.35 14.96 -9.88
C LYS A 171 7.17 15.46 -8.69
N CYS A 172 6.79 15.09 -7.47
CA CYS A 172 7.54 15.43 -6.25
C CYS A 172 8.93 14.81 -6.24
N LEU A 173 9.07 13.52 -6.60
CA LEU A 173 10.36 12.83 -6.69
C LEU A 173 11.34 13.50 -7.67
N LYS A 174 10.82 14.11 -8.75
CA LYS A 174 11.62 14.82 -9.75
C LYS A 174 11.92 16.26 -9.37
N ALA A 175 11.34 16.77 -8.28
CA ALA A 175 11.56 18.15 -7.85
C ALA A 175 12.91 18.28 -7.10
N PRO A 176 13.61 19.42 -7.20
CA PRO A 176 14.94 19.60 -6.60
C PRO A 176 15.01 19.48 -5.08
N ALA A 177 13.86 19.52 -4.39
CA ALA A 177 13.76 19.57 -2.93
C ALA A 177 13.39 18.21 -2.29
N PHE A 178 13.35 17.13 -3.07
CA PHE A 178 12.97 15.79 -2.58
C PHE A 178 14.18 14.93 -2.13
N VAL A 179 15.38 15.52 -2.07
CA VAL A 179 16.62 14.87 -1.62
C VAL A 179 17.15 15.56 -0.36
#